data_AF-A0A8T1KTV7-F1
#
_entry.id   AF-A0A8T1KTV7-F1
#
_cell.length_a   1.000
_cell.length_b   1.000
_cell.length_c   1.000
_cell.angle_alpha   90.00
_cell.angle_beta   90.00
_cell.angle_gamma   90.00
#
_symmetry.space_group_name_H-M   'P 1'
#
loop_
_entity.id
_entity.type
_entity.pdbx_description
1 polymer ?
#
loop_
_entity_poly.entity_id
_entity_poly.type
_entity_poly.pdbx_seq_one_letter_code
_entity_poly.pdbx_strand_id
1 'polypeptide(L)'
;MKCGDTWDMLARIFRVKTPTFIKTITGFIEVVAPKLQEAWVASQLDDSSMRVLVTSGHTFQDFPCALYATNVTFQQSNRPSGSMAETMPFYSAKHKSYRFKVDVSVNPRGLAVNCTRHSRGNTADITMFHNNEAFHQSARRKADGDCRLADNGPLATDYPEEWAVLADKGYQGLGDHVRGIHPKKGNQLTPEDRRQNELISSDRVIVENFLGGCAVYGAFVRRNSAGVNRFMTTSSKYA
;
A
#
# COMPACT_ATOMS: atom_id res chain seq x y z
N MET A 1 -22.15 13.96 -2.70
CA MET A 1 -21.90 14.86 -1.55
C MET A 1 -20.52 15.46 -1.72
N LYS A 2 -20.43 16.79 -1.83
CA LYS A 2 -19.15 17.49 -1.81
C LYS A 2 -18.69 17.48 -0.35
N CYS A 3 -17.42 17.16 -0.09
CA CYS A 3 -16.93 16.94 1.27
C CYS A 3 -17.07 18.17 2.20
N GLY A 4 -17.24 19.37 1.66
CA GLY A 4 -17.51 20.59 2.43
C GLY A 4 -18.75 20.46 3.29
N ASP A 5 -19.80 19.85 2.72
CA ASP A 5 -21.08 19.66 3.39
C ASP A 5 -20.95 18.77 4.63
N THR A 6 -20.01 17.81 4.62
CA THR A 6 -19.77 16.89 5.75
C THR A 6 -19.00 17.55 6.89
N TRP A 7 -17.94 18.31 6.61
CA TRP A 7 -17.17 19.00 7.65
C TRP A 7 -17.95 20.17 8.27
N ASP A 8 -18.72 20.89 7.46
CA ASP A 8 -19.63 21.94 7.95
C ASP A 8 -20.78 21.35 8.79
N MET A 9 -21.24 20.15 8.46
CA MET A 9 -22.20 19.42 9.30
C MET A 9 -21.56 19.01 10.63
N LEU A 10 -20.37 18.39 10.61
CA LEU A 10 -19.67 17.97 11.82
C LEU A 10 -19.32 19.17 12.72
N ALA A 11 -18.78 20.24 12.14
CA ALA A 11 -18.47 21.48 12.86
C ALA A 11 -19.71 22.06 13.56
N ARG A 12 -20.88 22.01 12.91
CA ARG A 12 -22.17 22.38 13.52
C ARG A 12 -22.57 21.48 14.69
N ILE A 13 -22.40 20.16 14.57
CA ILE A 13 -22.68 19.20 15.66
C ILE A 13 -21.83 19.53 16.88
N PHE A 14 -20.53 19.77 16.68
CA PHE A 14 -19.59 20.13 17.76
C PHE A 14 -19.70 21.61 18.19
N ARG A 15 -20.54 22.41 17.54
CA ARG A 15 -20.72 23.86 17.78
C ARG A 15 -19.41 24.66 17.70
N VAL A 16 -18.53 24.28 16.77
CA VAL A 16 -17.25 24.95 16.52
C VAL A 16 -17.27 25.56 15.12
N LYS A 17 -16.59 26.69 14.91
CA LYS A 17 -16.41 27.26 13.56
C LYS A 17 -15.67 26.24 12.67
N THR A 18 -16.15 26.02 11.44
CA THR A 18 -15.56 25.03 10.51
C THR A 18 -14.03 25.12 10.38
N PRO A 19 -13.41 26.31 10.21
CA PRO A 19 -11.95 26.39 10.14
C PRO A 19 -11.25 25.88 11.41
N THR A 20 -11.80 26.18 12.58
CA THR A 20 -11.28 25.72 13.88
C THR A 20 -11.49 24.23 14.06
N PHE A 21 -12.66 23.71 13.67
CA PHE A 21 -12.96 22.28 13.71
C PHE A 21 -11.97 21.49 12.85
N ILE A 22 -11.78 21.93 11.60
CA ILE A 22 -10.81 21.32 10.68
C ILE A 22 -9.40 21.37 11.28
N LYS A 23 -8.94 22.53 11.74
CA LYS A 23 -7.59 22.66 12.34
C LYS A 23 -7.40 21.73 13.54
N THR A 24 -8.41 21.61 14.40
CA THR A 24 -8.35 20.79 15.61
C THR A 24 -8.28 19.31 15.27
N ILE A 25 -9.19 18.81 14.42
CA ILE A 25 -9.21 17.40 14.02
C ILE A 25 -7.94 17.04 13.25
N THR A 26 -7.48 17.93 12.37
CA THR A 26 -6.27 17.68 11.58
C THR A 26 -5.04 17.62 12.48
N GLY A 27 -4.88 18.57 13.41
CA GLY A 27 -3.79 18.54 14.38
C GLY A 27 -3.83 17.30 15.28
N PHE A 28 -5.03 16.86 15.69
CA PHE A 28 -5.18 15.62 16.43
C PHE A 28 -4.72 14.40 15.62
N ILE A 29 -5.14 14.29 14.35
CA ILE A 29 -4.71 13.21 13.45
C ILE A 29 -3.18 13.22 13.26
N GLU A 30 -2.57 14.40 13.12
CA GLU A 30 -1.12 14.52 12.96
C GLU A 30 -0.33 14.01 14.18
N VAL A 31 -0.91 14.10 15.38
CA VAL A 31 -0.30 13.58 16.61
C VAL A 31 -0.54 12.07 16.76
N VAL A 32 -1.73 11.59 16.41
CA VAL A 32 -2.14 10.20 16.67
C VAL A 32 -1.72 9.24 15.55
N ALA A 33 -1.75 9.68 14.29
CA ALA A 33 -1.49 8.81 13.14
C ALA A 33 -0.11 8.11 13.19
N PRO A 34 1.01 8.78 13.53
CA PRO A 34 2.30 8.10 13.63
C PRO A 34 2.31 7.01 14.72
N LYS A 35 1.65 7.26 15.86
CA LYS A 35 1.55 6.29 16.96
C LYS A 35 0.72 5.08 16.56
N LEU A 36 -0.38 5.30 15.84
CA LEU A 36 -1.20 4.19 15.31
C LEU A 36 -0.45 3.41 14.22
N GLN A 37 0.31 4.08 13.36
CA GLN A 37 1.14 3.42 12.35
C GLN A 37 2.20 2.53 13.00
N GLU A 38 2.89 3.03 14.02
CA GLU A 38 3.87 2.24 14.75
C GLU A 38 3.21 1.04 15.46
N ALA A 39 2.13 1.29 16.20
CA ALA A 39 1.48 0.27 17.01
C ALA A 39 0.76 -0.81 16.19
N TRP A 40 0.22 -0.48 15.01
CA TRP A 40 -0.66 -1.37 14.24
C TRP A 40 -0.10 -1.80 12.88
N VAL A 41 0.99 -1.19 12.40
CA VAL A 41 1.63 -1.54 11.12
C VAL A 41 3.07 -1.99 11.34
N ALA A 42 3.90 -1.17 11.97
CA ALA A 42 5.31 -1.50 12.15
C ALA A 42 5.53 -2.73 13.04
N SER A 43 4.78 -2.82 14.15
CA SER A 43 4.78 -3.99 15.05
C SER A 43 4.36 -5.30 14.39
N GLN A 44 3.58 -5.24 13.30
CA GLN A 44 3.06 -6.44 12.65
C GLN A 44 4.14 -7.25 11.93
N LEU A 45 5.27 -6.62 11.56
CA LEU A 45 6.39 -7.35 10.99
C LEU A 45 7.01 -8.33 12.00
N ASP A 46 7.17 -7.91 13.24
CA ASP A 46 7.76 -8.74 14.29
C ASP A 46 6.85 -9.94 14.60
N ASP A 47 5.54 -9.68 14.68
CA ASP A 47 4.51 -10.70 14.91
C ASP A 47 4.24 -11.62 13.69
N SER A 48 4.81 -11.30 12.53
CA SER A 48 4.59 -12.01 11.27
C SER A 48 5.88 -12.43 10.58
N SER A 49 6.95 -12.70 11.34
CA SER A 49 8.16 -13.30 10.80
C SER A 49 7.84 -14.61 10.07
N MET A 50 8.66 -14.99 9.08
CA MET A 50 8.42 -16.20 8.30
C MET A 50 8.33 -17.45 9.17
N ARG A 51 9.17 -17.55 10.21
CA ARG A 51 9.11 -18.64 11.18
C ARG A 51 7.74 -18.73 11.87
N VAL A 52 7.18 -17.61 12.29
CA VAL A 52 5.84 -17.56 12.91
C VAL A 52 4.77 -17.98 11.91
N LEU A 53 4.85 -17.50 10.66
CA LEU A 53 3.88 -17.86 9.62
C LEU A 53 3.92 -19.35 9.31
N VAL A 54 5.11 -19.93 9.15
CA VAL A 54 5.29 -21.37 8.89
C VAL A 54 4.82 -22.22 10.06
N THR A 55 5.25 -21.89 11.29
CA THR A 55 4.90 -22.70 12.47
C THR A 55 3.43 -22.60 12.85
N SER A 56 2.77 -21.50 12.53
CA SER A 56 1.33 -21.31 12.78
C SER A 56 0.44 -21.70 11.59
N GLY A 57 1.01 -22.08 10.44
CA GLY A 57 0.25 -22.44 9.24
C GLY A 57 -0.45 -21.28 8.53
N HIS A 58 0.06 -20.05 8.69
CA HIS A 58 -0.49 -18.83 8.07
C HIS A 58 0.40 -18.31 6.93
N THR A 59 1.03 -19.19 6.16
CA THR A 59 1.72 -18.79 4.93
C THR A 59 0.72 -18.58 3.78
N PHE A 60 1.15 -17.93 2.71
CA PHE A 60 0.44 -17.97 1.44
C PHE A 60 0.29 -19.42 0.95
N GLN A 61 -0.78 -19.69 0.19
CA GLN A 61 -1.15 -21.05 -0.19
C GLN A 61 -0.24 -21.58 -1.29
N ASP A 62 -0.02 -20.78 -2.33
CA ASP A 62 0.74 -21.21 -3.51
C ASP A 62 2.22 -20.77 -3.43
N PHE A 63 2.49 -19.65 -2.73
CA PHE A 63 3.84 -19.11 -2.54
C PHE A 63 4.22 -18.96 -1.06
N PRO A 64 4.40 -20.05 -0.30
CA PRO A 64 4.69 -19.98 1.13
C PRO A 64 6.02 -19.27 1.49
N CYS A 65 6.92 -19.13 0.52
CA CYS A 65 8.16 -18.35 0.65
C CYS A 65 7.94 -16.83 0.68
N ALA A 66 6.75 -16.35 0.32
CA ALA A 66 6.44 -14.92 0.30
C ALA A 66 6.02 -14.43 1.68
N LEU A 67 6.67 -13.38 2.16
CA LEU A 67 6.41 -12.83 3.49
C LEU A 67 5.16 -11.92 3.51
N TYR A 68 4.93 -11.21 2.41
CA TYR A 68 3.79 -10.32 2.23
C TYR A 68 3.54 -10.05 0.74
N ALA A 69 2.35 -9.53 0.44
CA ALA A 69 1.99 -8.98 -0.86
C ALA A 69 1.99 -7.45 -0.82
N THR A 70 2.52 -6.81 -1.86
CA THR A 70 2.64 -5.35 -1.97
C THR A 70 1.82 -4.83 -3.13
N ASN A 71 1.10 -3.73 -2.92
CA ASN A 71 0.38 -3.03 -3.97
C ASN A 71 0.25 -1.54 -3.67
N VAL A 72 0.14 -0.75 -4.74
CA VAL A 72 -0.15 0.68 -4.64
C VAL A 72 -1.65 0.90 -4.71
N THR A 73 -2.17 1.64 -3.75
CA THR A 73 -3.55 2.12 -3.76
C THR A 73 -3.62 3.58 -4.14
N PHE A 74 -4.77 3.95 -4.70
CA PHE A 74 -5.08 5.30 -5.11
C PHE A 74 -6.09 5.92 -4.17
N GLN A 75 -5.81 7.14 -3.74
CA GLN A 75 -6.79 7.96 -3.05
C GLN A 75 -7.18 9.14 -3.94
N GLN A 76 -8.45 9.19 -4.35
CA GLN A 76 -8.96 10.34 -5.08
C GLN A 76 -8.93 11.58 -4.21
N SER A 77 -8.47 12.67 -4.81
CA SER A 77 -8.37 13.99 -4.19
C SER A 77 -8.99 15.02 -5.11
N ASN A 78 -9.36 16.17 -4.55
CA ASN A 78 -9.64 17.34 -5.36
C ASN A 78 -8.37 17.82 -6.07
N ARG A 79 -8.56 18.71 -7.04
CA ARG A 79 -7.44 19.45 -7.61
C ARG A 79 -6.71 20.24 -6.50
N PRO A 80 -5.36 20.13 -6.43
CA PRO A 80 -4.54 21.01 -5.59
C PRO A 80 -4.81 22.48 -5.88
N SER A 81 -4.63 23.36 -4.90
CA SER A 81 -4.49 24.79 -5.21
C SER A 81 -3.06 25.05 -5.71
N GLY A 82 -2.86 26.16 -6.42
CA GLY A 82 -1.57 26.49 -7.02
C GLY A 82 -1.58 26.42 -8.54
N SER A 83 -0.43 26.69 -9.12
CA SER A 83 -0.19 26.73 -10.56
C SER A 83 -0.41 25.36 -11.20
N MET A 84 -0.63 25.34 -12.52
CA MET A 84 -0.72 24.09 -13.27
C MET A 84 0.49 23.19 -13.00
N ALA A 85 1.70 23.75 -12.95
CA ALA A 85 2.95 23.04 -12.69
C ALA A 85 2.96 22.33 -11.32
N GLU A 86 2.39 22.96 -10.28
CA GLU A 86 2.30 22.37 -8.94
C GLU A 86 1.20 21.30 -8.85
N THR A 87 0.13 21.45 -9.64
CA THR A 87 -1.02 20.54 -9.57
C THR A 87 -0.84 19.27 -10.40
N MET A 88 -0.22 19.38 -11.57
CA MET A 88 -0.11 18.30 -12.57
C MET A 88 0.58 17.03 -12.06
N PRO A 89 1.58 17.08 -11.15
CA PRO A 89 2.17 15.86 -10.60
C PRO A 89 1.15 14.97 -9.85
N PHE A 90 0.07 15.54 -9.33
CA PHE A 90 -0.99 14.79 -8.67
C PHE A 90 -2.05 14.26 -9.66
N TYR A 91 -2.02 14.70 -10.92
CA TYR A 91 -2.98 14.27 -11.93
C TYR A 91 -2.59 12.90 -12.50
N SER A 92 -3.50 11.94 -12.38
CA SER A 92 -3.36 10.63 -13.02
C SER A 92 -4.01 10.66 -14.39
N ALA A 93 -3.21 10.57 -15.47
CA ALA A 93 -3.73 10.50 -16.84
C ALA A 93 -4.64 9.28 -17.05
N LYS A 94 -4.27 8.12 -16.50
CA LYS A 94 -5.03 6.87 -16.56
C LYS A 94 -6.45 7.01 -16.02
N HIS A 95 -6.62 7.77 -14.94
CA HIS A 95 -7.89 7.89 -14.23
C HIS A 95 -8.53 9.29 -14.30
N LYS A 96 -7.97 10.18 -15.13
CA LYS A 96 -8.44 11.55 -15.38
C LYS A 96 -8.81 12.34 -14.11
N SER A 97 -8.07 12.15 -13.03
CA SER A 97 -8.35 12.78 -11.73
C SER A 97 -7.08 12.98 -10.90
N TYR A 98 -7.14 13.93 -9.95
CA TYR A 98 -6.06 14.18 -9.01
C TYR A 98 -6.09 13.14 -7.89
N ARG A 99 -4.94 12.53 -7.61
CA ARG A 99 -4.84 11.40 -6.68
C ARG A 99 -3.54 11.43 -5.91
N PHE A 100 -3.58 10.88 -4.71
CA PHE A 100 -2.39 10.43 -4.00
C PHE A 100 -2.23 8.92 -4.20
N LYS A 101 -0.99 8.48 -4.16
CA LYS A 101 -0.65 7.06 -4.14
C LYS A 101 -0.03 6.69 -2.81
N VAL A 102 -0.34 5.50 -2.33
CA VAL A 102 0.31 4.90 -1.16
C VAL A 102 0.66 3.47 -1.53
N ASP A 103 1.91 3.09 -1.29
CA ASP A 103 2.35 1.70 -1.34
C ASP A 103 2.10 1.03 0.02
N VAL A 104 1.47 -0.15 -0.02
CA VAL A 104 1.03 -0.90 1.15
C VAL A 104 1.46 -2.36 0.99
N SER A 105 2.06 -2.92 2.05
CA SER A 105 2.41 -4.33 2.14
C SER A 105 1.54 -5.02 3.18
N VAL A 106 0.98 -6.18 2.84
CA VAL A 106 0.01 -6.94 3.65
C VAL A 106 0.48 -8.38 3.77
N ASN A 107 0.55 -8.90 5.00
CA ASN A 107 0.95 -10.28 5.28
C ASN A 107 -0.18 -11.28 4.90
N PRO A 108 0.07 -12.61 4.91
CA PRO A 108 -0.97 -13.60 4.58
C PRO A 108 -2.12 -13.66 5.59
N ARG A 109 -2.00 -13.00 6.75
CA ARG A 109 -3.07 -12.86 7.75
C ARG A 109 -4.00 -11.67 7.46
N GLY A 110 -3.73 -10.89 6.42
CA GLY A 110 -4.53 -9.74 6.02
C GLY A 110 -4.24 -8.47 6.81
N LEU A 111 -3.09 -8.41 7.49
CA LEU A 111 -2.67 -7.25 8.27
C LEU A 111 -1.59 -6.47 7.51
N ALA A 112 -1.69 -5.14 7.51
CA ALA A 112 -0.67 -4.29 6.93
C ALA A 112 0.60 -4.34 7.77
N VAL A 113 1.72 -4.61 7.10
CA VAL A 113 3.06 -4.60 7.69
C VAL A 113 3.87 -3.39 7.24
N ASN A 114 3.40 -2.69 6.21
CA ASN A 114 3.94 -1.41 5.77
C ASN A 114 2.90 -0.55 5.08
N CYS A 115 3.06 0.76 5.23
CA CYS A 115 2.25 1.78 4.59
C CYS A 115 3.14 3.02 4.41
N THR A 116 3.42 3.36 3.15
CA THR A 116 4.27 4.51 2.83
C THR A 116 3.53 5.83 3.02
N ARG A 117 4.28 6.94 3.01
CA ARG A 117 3.68 8.27 2.92
C ARG A 117 3.09 8.49 1.53
N HIS A 118 2.10 9.39 1.45
CA HIS A 118 1.49 9.78 0.19
C HIS A 118 2.54 10.24 -0.84
N SER A 119 2.48 9.63 -2.02
CA SER A 119 3.23 10.01 -3.20
C SER A 119 2.34 10.70 -4.23
N ARG A 120 2.98 11.33 -5.21
CA ARG A 120 2.32 12.04 -6.31
C ARG A 120 1.55 11.05 -7.19
N GLY A 121 0.39 11.47 -7.70
CA GLY A 121 -0.51 10.62 -8.48
C GLY A 121 0.08 10.09 -9.79
N ASN A 122 1.09 10.77 -10.35
CA ASN A 122 1.79 10.37 -11.57
C ASN A 122 3.04 9.50 -11.33
N THR A 123 3.43 9.25 -10.08
CA THR A 123 4.58 8.38 -9.76
C THR A 123 4.28 6.95 -10.20
N ALA A 124 5.20 6.30 -10.91
CA ALA A 124 5.03 4.90 -11.30
C ALA A 124 5.09 3.97 -10.07
N ASP A 125 4.34 2.87 -10.09
CA ASP A 125 4.22 1.98 -8.93
C ASP A 125 5.58 1.36 -8.56
N ILE A 126 6.37 0.96 -9.57
CA ILE A 126 7.74 0.47 -9.37
C ILE A 126 8.65 1.52 -8.74
N THR A 127 8.51 2.79 -9.10
CA THR A 127 9.28 3.88 -8.47
C THR A 127 8.91 4.03 -7.00
N MET A 128 7.64 3.84 -6.64
CA MET A 128 7.24 3.87 -5.23
C MET A 128 7.86 2.73 -4.44
N PHE A 129 7.92 1.52 -5.01
CA PHE A 129 8.60 0.38 -4.40
C PHE A 129 10.08 0.66 -4.17
N HIS A 130 10.79 1.18 -5.18
CA HIS A 130 12.21 1.52 -5.04
C HIS A 130 12.46 2.63 -4.00
N ASN A 131 11.59 3.64 -3.94
CA ASN A 131 11.69 4.66 -2.89
C ASN A 131 11.48 4.07 -1.47
N ASN A 132 10.87 2.90 -1.36
CA ASN A 132 10.65 2.16 -0.13
C ASN A 132 11.58 0.93 0.02
N GLU A 133 12.67 0.88 -0.75
CA GLU A 133 13.56 -0.27 -0.83
C GLU A 133 14.18 -0.65 0.53
N ALA A 134 14.55 0.34 1.35
CA ALA A 134 15.15 0.08 2.66
C ALA A 134 14.24 -0.76 3.57
N PHE A 135 12.94 -0.46 3.58
CA PHE A 135 11.96 -1.28 4.29
C PHE A 135 11.93 -2.70 3.72
N HIS A 136 11.83 -2.79 2.40
CA HIS A 136 11.70 -4.04 1.67
C HIS A 136 12.89 -4.99 1.88
N GLN A 137 14.11 -4.47 1.80
CA GLN A 137 15.34 -5.21 2.07
C GLN A 137 15.41 -5.67 3.54
N SER A 138 15.13 -4.77 4.49
CA SER A 138 15.16 -5.10 5.92
C SER A 138 14.14 -6.17 6.29
N ALA A 139 12.90 -6.02 5.82
CA ALA A 139 11.79 -6.88 6.24
C ALA A 139 11.91 -8.31 5.69
N ARG A 140 12.49 -8.49 4.50
CA ARG A 140 12.60 -9.81 3.87
C ARG A 140 13.87 -10.57 4.21
N ARG A 141 14.85 -9.92 4.84
CA ARG A 141 16.09 -10.59 5.23
C ARG A 141 15.77 -11.76 6.15
N LYS A 142 16.28 -12.95 5.84
CA LYS A 142 16.15 -14.12 6.70
C LYS A 142 16.88 -13.87 8.01
N ALA A 143 16.22 -14.20 9.11
CA ALA A 143 16.83 -14.15 10.43
C ALA A 143 17.78 -15.35 10.64
N ASP A 144 18.64 -15.26 11.65
CA ASP A 144 19.53 -16.38 11.98
C ASP A 144 18.74 -17.66 12.31
N GLY A 145 19.08 -18.74 11.60
CA GLY A 145 18.41 -20.03 11.70
C GLY A 145 17.16 -20.18 10.84
N ASP A 146 16.63 -19.10 10.24
CA ASP A 146 15.55 -19.19 9.26
C ASP A 146 16.03 -19.77 7.92
N CYS A 147 17.34 -19.78 7.66
CA CYS A 147 17.94 -20.48 6.51
C CYS A 147 17.66 -22.00 6.51
N ARG A 148 17.20 -22.56 7.65
CA ARG A 148 16.80 -23.98 7.77
C ARG A 148 15.33 -24.21 7.41
N LEU A 149 14.53 -23.16 7.32
CA LEU A 149 13.13 -23.28 6.87
C LEU A 149 13.13 -23.64 5.39
N ALA A 150 12.21 -24.53 5.01
CA ALA A 150 12.08 -24.98 3.63
C ALA A 150 11.72 -23.80 2.72
N ASP A 151 12.54 -23.58 1.69
CA ASP A 151 12.38 -22.47 0.77
C ASP A 151 12.65 -22.92 -0.66
N ASN A 152 11.62 -23.50 -1.28
CA ASN A 152 11.66 -24.00 -2.65
C ASN A 152 10.96 -23.04 -3.63
N GLY A 153 10.76 -21.78 -3.22
CA GLY A 153 10.04 -20.80 -4.03
C GLY A 153 10.89 -20.22 -5.17
N PRO A 154 10.27 -19.52 -6.13
CA PRO A 154 10.98 -18.85 -7.21
C PRO A 154 12.14 -17.96 -6.70
N LEU A 155 13.23 -17.92 -7.47
CA LEU A 155 14.42 -17.10 -7.20
C LEU A 155 15.13 -17.39 -5.85
N ALA A 156 14.89 -18.55 -5.22
CA ALA A 156 15.55 -18.94 -3.97
C ALA A 156 17.08 -19.01 -4.10
N THR A 157 17.58 -19.51 -5.23
CA THR A 157 19.03 -19.64 -5.49
C THR A 157 19.69 -18.29 -5.71
N ASP A 158 19.00 -17.36 -6.37
CA ASP A 158 19.50 -16.02 -6.67
C ASP A 158 19.48 -15.11 -5.43
N TYR A 159 18.50 -15.32 -4.54
CA TYR A 159 18.31 -14.56 -3.30
C TYR A 159 18.19 -15.49 -2.08
N PRO A 160 19.26 -16.19 -1.68
CA PRO A 160 19.20 -17.23 -0.64
C PRO A 160 18.90 -16.66 0.75
N GLU A 161 19.27 -15.41 1.01
CA GLU A 161 19.12 -14.71 2.28
C GLU A 161 17.82 -13.88 2.37
N GLU A 162 16.95 -13.94 1.37
CA GLU A 162 15.69 -13.19 1.35
C GLU A 162 14.47 -14.10 1.24
N TRP A 163 13.43 -13.74 1.99
CA TRP A 163 12.06 -14.14 1.71
C TRP A 163 11.52 -13.42 0.48
N ALA A 164 10.49 -13.96 -0.16
CA ALA A 164 9.91 -13.36 -1.35
C ALA A 164 8.88 -12.27 -1.02
N VAL A 165 8.59 -11.40 -2.00
CA VAL A 165 7.44 -10.48 -1.99
C VAL A 165 6.56 -10.74 -3.21
N LEU A 166 5.26 -10.83 -2.99
CA LEU A 166 4.28 -10.88 -4.07
C LEU A 166 3.94 -9.46 -4.54
N ALA A 167 3.97 -9.20 -5.84
CA ALA A 167 3.70 -7.89 -6.41
C ALA A 167 2.80 -7.95 -7.64
N ASP A 168 2.14 -6.83 -7.95
CA ASP A 168 1.29 -6.75 -9.14
C ASP A 168 2.09 -6.85 -10.44
N LYS A 169 1.39 -7.15 -11.53
CA LYS A 169 1.94 -7.14 -12.88
C LYS A 169 2.59 -5.80 -13.26
N GLY A 170 2.21 -4.69 -12.63
CA GLY A 170 2.82 -3.37 -12.80
C GLY A 170 4.28 -3.27 -12.34
N TYR A 171 4.79 -4.21 -11.54
CA TYR A 171 6.14 -4.23 -10.98
C TYR A 171 7.13 -5.05 -11.82
N GLN A 172 7.03 -5.01 -13.16
CA GLN A 172 8.00 -5.73 -14.01
C GLN A 172 9.42 -5.21 -13.78
N GLY A 173 10.38 -6.13 -13.63
CA GLY A 173 11.79 -5.80 -13.34
C GLY A 173 12.12 -5.83 -11.84
N LEU A 174 11.16 -6.17 -10.98
CA LEU A 174 11.39 -6.30 -9.53
C LEU A 174 12.45 -7.35 -9.21
N GLY A 175 12.43 -8.46 -9.96
CA GLY A 175 13.35 -9.60 -9.80
C GLY A 175 14.82 -9.28 -10.01
N ASP A 176 15.16 -8.12 -10.57
CA ASP A 176 16.55 -7.69 -10.78
C ASP A 176 17.19 -7.11 -9.51
N HIS A 177 16.38 -6.71 -8.52
CA HIS A 177 16.84 -5.99 -7.32
C HIS A 177 16.42 -6.66 -6.02
N VAL A 178 15.34 -7.44 -6.05
CA VAL A 178 14.79 -8.13 -4.88
C VAL A 178 14.18 -9.47 -5.30
N ARG A 179 13.94 -10.35 -4.32
CA ARG A 179 13.21 -11.60 -4.55
C ARG A 179 11.70 -11.39 -4.80
N GLY A 180 11.37 -10.84 -5.96
CA GLY A 180 10.00 -10.50 -6.35
C GLY A 180 9.30 -11.61 -7.12
N ILE A 181 8.06 -11.93 -6.73
CA ILE A 181 7.16 -12.82 -7.46
C ILE A 181 6.01 -11.99 -8.02
N HIS A 182 5.94 -11.89 -9.35
CA HIS A 182 4.90 -11.12 -10.04
C HIS A 182 4.42 -11.82 -11.31
N PRO A 183 3.19 -11.56 -11.78
CA PRO A 183 2.69 -12.16 -13.00
C PRO A 183 3.56 -11.81 -14.23
N LYS A 184 3.73 -12.76 -15.14
CA LYS A 184 4.39 -12.54 -16.43
C LYS A 184 3.52 -11.69 -17.35
N LYS A 185 4.13 -10.72 -18.02
CA LYS A 185 3.48 -9.84 -19.00
C LYS A 185 3.78 -10.27 -20.42
N GLY A 186 2.76 -10.29 -21.27
CA GLY A 186 2.90 -10.59 -22.69
C GLY A 186 1.58 -11.02 -23.32
N ASN A 187 1.54 -10.98 -24.65
CA ASN A 187 0.40 -11.43 -25.45
C ASN A 187 0.49 -12.93 -25.80
N GLN A 188 1.68 -13.53 -25.68
CA GLN A 188 1.94 -14.94 -25.94
C GLN A 188 2.38 -15.63 -24.64
N LEU A 189 1.44 -15.76 -23.70
CA LEU A 189 1.66 -16.54 -22.49
C LEU A 189 1.38 -18.01 -22.77
N THR A 190 2.33 -18.87 -22.41
CA THR A 190 2.11 -20.32 -22.43
C THR A 190 1.01 -20.71 -21.42
N PRO A 191 0.40 -21.90 -21.55
CA PRO A 191 -0.55 -22.38 -20.56
C PRO A 191 0.02 -22.40 -19.13
N GLU A 192 1.30 -22.74 -18.98
CA GLU A 192 1.97 -22.73 -17.67
C GLU A 192 2.15 -21.30 -17.13
N ASP A 193 2.56 -20.35 -17.98
CA ASP A 193 2.64 -18.94 -17.56
C ASP A 193 1.28 -18.41 -17.07
N ARG A 194 0.18 -18.83 -17.70
CA ARG A 194 -1.17 -18.44 -17.27
C ARG A 194 -1.52 -19.06 -15.93
N ARG A 195 -1.23 -20.34 -15.74
CA ARG A 195 -1.43 -21.04 -14.46
C ARG A 195 -0.65 -20.35 -13.34
N GLN A 196 0.63 -20.06 -13.55
CA GLN A 196 1.45 -19.33 -12.57
C GLN A 196 0.86 -17.94 -12.27
N ASN A 197 0.42 -17.20 -13.28
CA ASN A 197 -0.22 -15.91 -13.08
C ASN A 197 -1.52 -15.99 -12.26
N GLU A 198 -2.31 -17.05 -12.44
CA GLU A 198 -3.53 -17.30 -11.66
C GLU A 198 -3.20 -17.55 -10.19
N LEU A 199 -2.21 -18.40 -9.89
CA LEU A 199 -1.74 -18.66 -8.53
C LEU A 199 -1.22 -17.37 -7.86
N ILE A 200 -0.40 -16.59 -8.58
CA ILE A 200 0.13 -15.33 -8.05
C ILE A 200 -1.00 -14.35 -7.76
N SER A 201 -2.02 -14.29 -8.62
CA SER A 201 -3.18 -13.41 -8.42
C SER A 201 -4.04 -13.88 -7.25
N SER A 202 -4.18 -15.19 -7.06
CA SER A 202 -4.90 -15.81 -5.93
C SER A 202 -4.28 -15.39 -4.61
N ASP A 203 -2.99 -15.63 -4.39
CA ASP A 203 -2.32 -15.25 -3.13
C ASP A 203 -2.28 -13.71 -2.95
N ARG A 204 -2.12 -12.95 -4.03
CA ARG A 204 -2.16 -11.47 -3.97
C ARG A 204 -3.52 -10.89 -3.63
N VAL A 205 -4.62 -11.63 -3.78
CA VAL A 205 -5.97 -11.08 -3.54
C VAL A 205 -6.10 -10.47 -2.15
N ILE A 206 -5.29 -10.93 -1.18
CA ILE A 206 -5.31 -10.41 0.18
C ILE A 206 -4.97 -8.91 0.28
N VAL A 207 -3.98 -8.43 -0.49
CA VAL A 207 -3.63 -7.00 -0.49
C VAL A 207 -4.70 -6.21 -1.22
N GLU A 208 -5.34 -6.77 -2.24
CA GLU A 208 -6.44 -6.12 -2.94
C GLU A 208 -7.68 -5.99 -2.03
N ASN A 209 -8.00 -7.03 -1.26
CA ASN A 209 -9.09 -7.05 -0.30
C ASN A 209 -8.85 -6.03 0.83
N PHE A 210 -7.63 -5.98 1.38
CA PHE A 210 -7.25 -4.99 2.39
C PHE A 210 -7.45 -3.56 1.86
N LEU A 211 -6.93 -3.28 0.66
CA LEU A 211 -7.06 -1.98 0.01
C LEU A 211 -8.52 -1.62 -0.32
N GLY A 212 -9.31 -2.59 -0.76
CA GLY A 212 -10.75 -2.44 -0.97
C GLY A 212 -11.47 -2.04 0.31
N GLY A 213 -11.16 -2.69 1.43
CA GLY A 213 -11.66 -2.32 2.75
C GLY A 213 -11.28 -0.89 3.13
N CYS A 214 -10.00 -0.52 3.01
CA CYS A 214 -9.55 0.83 3.32
C CYS A 214 -10.20 1.92 2.44
N ALA A 215 -10.49 1.61 1.17
CA ALA A 215 -11.21 2.52 0.28
C ALA A 215 -12.66 2.75 0.73
N VAL A 216 -13.33 1.71 1.21
CA VAL A 216 -14.69 1.80 1.80
C VAL A 216 -14.68 2.67 3.06
N TYR A 217 -13.70 2.49 3.95
CA TYR A 217 -13.62 3.19 5.23
C TYR A 217 -12.89 4.55 5.19
N GLY A 218 -12.32 4.94 4.04
CA GLY A 218 -11.59 6.20 3.90
C GLY A 218 -10.31 6.29 4.73
N ALA A 219 -9.65 5.16 5.01
CA ALA A 219 -8.56 5.06 6.00
C ALA A 219 -7.25 5.77 5.59
N PHE A 220 -7.05 6.11 4.31
CA PHE A 220 -5.82 6.76 3.83
C PHE A 220 -5.80 8.29 3.91
N VAL A 221 -6.72 8.93 4.64
CA VAL A 221 -6.89 10.40 4.65
C VAL A 221 -5.74 11.14 5.35
N ARG A 222 -5.01 11.97 4.59
CA ARG A 222 -4.34 13.18 5.12
C ARG A 222 -4.86 14.42 4.38
N ARG A 223 -5.26 15.45 5.14
CA ARG A 223 -5.24 16.86 4.69
C ARG A 223 -4.32 17.59 5.64
N ASN A 224 -3.52 18.52 5.13
CA ASN A 224 -2.70 19.36 5.99
C ASN A 224 -3.37 20.69 6.32
N SER A 225 -3.08 21.11 7.53
CA SER A 225 -3.47 22.33 8.21
C SER A 225 -2.78 23.56 7.60
N ALA A 226 -3.56 24.64 7.44
CA ALA A 226 -3.18 26.05 7.33
C ALA A 226 -2.15 26.48 6.25
N GLY A 227 -2.67 27.12 5.20
CA GLY A 227 -1.90 27.92 4.23
C GLY A 227 -2.03 27.40 2.80
N VAL A 228 -3.00 27.94 2.05
CA VAL A 228 -3.16 27.76 0.60
C VAL A 228 -3.03 26.32 0.09
N ASN A 229 -4.02 25.46 0.34
CA ASN A 229 -4.29 24.29 -0.50
C ASN A 229 -5.61 23.61 -0.11
N ARG A 230 -6.74 24.08 -0.69
CA ARG A 230 -8.06 23.47 -0.48
C ARG A 230 -8.15 22.17 -1.26
N PHE A 231 -7.77 21.06 -0.64
CA PHE A 231 -8.21 19.75 -1.08
C PHE A 231 -9.44 19.34 -0.27
N MET A 232 -10.55 19.04 -0.94
CA MET A 232 -11.58 18.18 -0.38
C MET A 232 -11.39 16.76 -0.94
N THR A 233 -11.65 15.75 -0.14
CA THR A 233 -11.57 14.33 -0.48
C THR A 233 -13.00 13.86 -0.76
N THR A 234 -13.27 13.33 -1.95
CA THR A 234 -14.53 12.63 -2.20
C THR A 234 -14.27 11.14 -2.00
N SER A 235 -14.97 10.52 -1.05
CA SER A 235 -15.11 9.06 -1.02
C SER A 235 -15.69 8.64 -2.37
N SER A 236 -14.95 7.80 -3.11
CA SER A 236 -15.40 7.25 -4.38
C SER A 236 -16.46 6.21 -4.09
N LYS A 237 -17.68 6.45 -4.58
CA LYS A 237 -18.64 5.39 -4.83
C LYS A 237 -18.09 4.54 -5.97
N TYR A 238 -18.02 3.23 -5.77
CA TYR A 238 -17.89 2.27 -6.86
C TYR A 238 -19.11 2.43 -7.79
N ALA A 239 -18.83 2.61 -9.08
CA ALA A 239 -19.72 2.38 -10.21
C ALA A 239 -18.85 1.86 -11.36
#